data_AF-A0A0S3S6L4-F1
#
_entry.id   AF-A0A0S3S6L4-F1
#
_cell.length_a   1.000
_cell.length_b   1.000
_cell.length_c   1.000
_cell.angle_alpha   90.00
_cell.angle_beta   90.00
_cell.angle_gamma   90.00
#
_symmetry.space_group_name_H-M   'P 1'
#
loop_
_entity.id
_entity.type
_entity.pdbx_description
1 polymer ?
#
loop_
_entity_poly.entity_id
_entity_poly.type
_entity_poly.pdbx_seq_one_letter_code
_entity_poly.pdbx_strand_id
1 'polypeptide(L)'
;MPKLQILKLKSCPSLEMPKTLTQLQDLRHVMIDECVETPPNISKLRNLRTLGIFVAGSKPRCGLRELHSLKMGGTLRTKGFENVPNERDAKQENLIDKKDLNILQLSWGDDSIKKEKSIMLKVVKKTPTKALRIDESSEESNDKHDPIDENG
;
A
#
# COMPACT_ATOMS: atom_id res chain seq x y z
N MET A 1 -0.29 -25.16 -17.93
CA MET A 1 0.50 -24.41 -16.93
C MET A 1 -0.40 -24.06 -15.76
N PRO A 2 0.02 -24.26 -14.50
CA PRO A 2 -0.80 -23.94 -13.34
C PRO A 2 -1.08 -22.43 -13.29
N LYS A 3 -2.35 -22.08 -13.08
CA LYS A 3 -2.81 -20.69 -12.96
C LYS A 3 -2.68 -20.24 -11.52
N LEU A 4 -1.61 -19.51 -11.20
CA LEU A 4 -1.42 -18.99 -9.84
C LEU A 4 -2.47 -17.90 -9.56
N GLN A 5 -3.29 -18.12 -8.53
CA GLN A 5 -4.35 -17.20 -8.12
C GLN A 5 -4.04 -16.48 -6.81
N ILE A 6 -3.23 -17.10 -5.95
CA ILE A 6 -2.89 -16.59 -4.63
C ILE A 6 -1.37 -16.55 -4.53
N LEU A 7 -0.83 -15.36 -4.26
CA LEU A 7 0.55 -15.14 -3.86
C LEU A 7 0.54 -14.64 -2.42
N LYS A 8 1.15 -15.41 -1.51
CA LYS A 8 1.27 -15.06 -0.11
C LYS A 8 2.74 -15.07 0.28
N LEU A 9 3.25 -13.93 0.72
CA LEU A 9 4.65 -13.75 1.12
C LEU A 9 4.66 -13.15 2.53
N LYS A 10 5.37 -13.79 3.44
CA LYS A 10 5.46 -13.38 4.85
C LYS A 10 6.91 -13.12 5.20
N SER A 11 7.16 -12.06 5.98
CA SER A 11 8.49 -11.73 6.51
C SER A 11 9.57 -11.66 5.43
N CYS A 12 9.31 -10.89 4.38
CA CYS A 12 10.22 -10.69 3.25
C CYS A 12 10.61 -9.19 3.12
N PRO A 13 11.32 -8.61 4.11
CA PRO A 13 11.58 -7.17 4.16
C PRO A 13 12.41 -6.67 2.98
N SER A 14 13.29 -7.50 2.41
CA SER A 14 14.17 -7.13 1.29
C SER A 14 13.65 -7.61 -0.07
N LEU A 15 12.41 -8.07 -0.16
CA LEU A 15 11.88 -8.58 -1.42
C LEU A 15 11.56 -7.44 -2.37
N GLU A 16 12.27 -7.41 -3.49
CA GLU A 16 11.89 -6.62 -4.64
C GLU A 16 10.80 -7.34 -5.45
N MET A 17 9.70 -6.63 -5.71
CA MET A 17 8.63 -7.19 -6.50
C MET A 17 9.01 -7.26 -7.99
N PRO A 18 9.00 -8.46 -8.60
CA PRO A 18 9.43 -8.61 -9.99
C PRO A 18 8.43 -7.93 -10.93
N LYS A 19 8.95 -7.23 -11.95
CA LYS A 19 8.13 -6.61 -13.01
C LYS A 19 7.26 -7.63 -13.76
N THR A 20 7.73 -8.89 -13.81
CA THR A 20 7.05 -10.02 -14.44
C THR A 20 5.84 -10.52 -13.64
N LEU A 21 5.59 -10.04 -12.41
CA LEU A 21 4.36 -10.37 -11.66
C LEU A 21 3.10 -10.08 -12.49
N THR A 22 3.16 -9.02 -13.32
CA THR A 22 2.07 -8.63 -14.21
C THR A 22 1.73 -9.66 -15.30
N GLN A 23 2.58 -10.68 -15.51
CA GLN A 23 2.29 -11.80 -16.42
C GLN A 23 1.32 -12.82 -15.81
N LEU A 24 1.15 -12.82 -14.48
CA LEU A 24 0.23 -13.72 -13.76
C LEU A 24 -1.20 -13.19 -13.84
N GLN A 25 -1.82 -13.28 -15.02
CA GLN A 25 -3.13 -12.69 -15.31
C GLN A 25 -4.29 -13.31 -14.51
N ASP A 26 -4.14 -14.55 -14.01
CA ASP A 26 -5.12 -15.21 -13.15
C ASP A 26 -4.97 -14.86 -11.66
N LEU A 27 -4.00 -14.02 -11.29
CA LEU A 27 -3.74 -13.63 -9.91
C LEU A 27 -4.91 -12.81 -9.35
N ARG A 28 -5.44 -13.27 -8.21
CA ARG A 28 -6.59 -12.66 -7.52
C ARG A 28 -6.21 -12.10 -6.15
N HIS A 29 -5.27 -12.72 -5.46
CA HIS A 29 -4.91 -12.33 -4.11
C HIS A 29 -3.40 -12.22 -3.96
N VAL A 30 -2.92 -11.03 -3.61
CA VAL A 30 -1.52 -10.75 -3.25
C VAL A 30 -1.50 -10.33 -1.80
N MET A 31 -1.03 -11.19 -0.91
CA MET A 31 -0.94 -10.94 0.53
C MET A 31 0.53 -10.87 0.91
N ILE A 32 1.02 -9.65 1.15
CA ILE A 32 2.39 -9.39 1.56
C ILE A 32 2.34 -8.53 2.82
N ASP A 33 2.85 -9.06 3.92
CA ASP A 33 2.72 -8.42 5.24
C ASP A 33 3.74 -7.27 5.39
N GLU A 34 4.95 -7.45 4.87
CA GLU A 34 6.03 -6.46 4.94
C GLU A 34 6.72 -6.34 3.57
N CYS A 35 6.25 -5.38 2.78
CA CYS A 35 6.85 -5.05 1.50
C CYS A 35 7.26 -3.59 1.48
N VAL A 36 8.46 -3.32 0.97
CA VAL A 36 8.96 -1.96 0.79
C VAL A 36 8.38 -1.34 -0.47
N GLU A 37 7.96 -2.15 -1.45
CA GLU A 37 7.58 -1.65 -2.76
C GLU A 37 6.34 -2.34 -3.36
N THR A 38 5.54 -1.57 -4.08
CA THR A 38 4.48 -2.14 -4.92
C THR A 38 5.04 -2.52 -6.30
N PRO A 39 4.64 -3.67 -6.87
CA PRO A 39 5.01 -4.01 -8.24
C PRO A 39 4.53 -2.93 -9.21
N PRO A 40 5.38 -2.42 -10.11
CA PRO A 40 4.97 -1.41 -11.07
C PRO A 40 3.94 -1.99 -12.05
N ASN A 41 2.97 -1.17 -12.46
CA ASN A 41 1.87 -1.56 -13.35
C ASN A 41 0.93 -2.63 -12.74
N ILE A 42 0.69 -2.60 -11.42
CA ILE A 42 -0.26 -3.51 -10.76
C ILE A 42 -1.67 -3.40 -11.37
N SER A 43 -2.02 -2.27 -11.99
CA SER A 43 -3.22 -2.06 -12.82
C SER A 43 -3.42 -3.11 -13.91
N LYS A 44 -2.36 -3.76 -14.39
CA LYS A 44 -2.40 -4.82 -15.40
C LYS A 44 -2.97 -6.14 -14.88
N LEU A 45 -3.00 -6.35 -13.55
CA LEU A 45 -3.60 -7.53 -12.94
C LEU A 45 -5.11 -7.34 -12.81
N ARG A 46 -5.83 -7.43 -13.94
CA ARG A 46 -7.27 -7.13 -14.03
C ARG A 46 -8.16 -8.00 -13.14
N ASN A 47 -7.68 -9.20 -12.79
CA ASN A 47 -8.38 -10.14 -11.91
C ASN A 47 -8.05 -9.95 -10.43
N LEU A 48 -7.14 -9.04 -10.08
CA LEU A 48 -6.74 -8.79 -8.70
C LEU A 48 -7.94 -8.27 -7.89
N ARG A 49 -8.20 -8.94 -6.77
CA ARG A 49 -9.27 -8.66 -5.83
C ARG A 49 -8.74 -8.22 -4.48
N THR A 50 -7.60 -8.75 -4.04
CA THR A 50 -7.02 -8.42 -2.74
C THR A 50 -5.55 -8.09 -2.90
N LEU A 51 -5.12 -6.99 -2.28
CA LEU A 51 -3.73 -6.55 -2.19
C LEU A 51 -3.48 -6.17 -0.73
N GLY A 52 -2.56 -6.88 -0.07
CA GLY A 52 -2.28 -6.67 1.35
C GLY A 52 -1.73 -5.29 1.64
N ILE A 53 -0.73 -4.84 0.85
CA ILE A 53 -0.06 -3.56 1.03
C ILE A 53 0.16 -2.85 -0.32
N PHE A 54 -0.07 -1.54 -0.36
CA PHE A 54 0.26 -0.66 -1.46
C PHE A 54 1.15 0.50 -0.96
N VAL A 55 2.31 0.69 -1.56
CA VAL A 55 3.28 1.73 -1.18
C VAL A 55 3.28 2.77 -2.30
N ALA A 56 2.59 3.88 -2.08
CA ALA A 56 2.50 4.98 -3.04
C ALA A 56 3.86 5.67 -3.18
N GLY A 57 4.27 5.95 -4.42
CA GLY A 57 5.52 6.63 -4.71
C GLY A 57 6.77 5.77 -4.55
N SER A 58 6.66 4.46 -4.26
CA SER A 58 7.82 3.59 -4.06
C SER A 58 8.75 3.51 -5.27
N LYS A 59 8.20 3.66 -6.49
CA LYS A 59 8.91 3.69 -7.76
C LYS A 59 8.26 4.70 -8.70
N PRO A 60 8.99 5.23 -9.70
CA PRO A 60 8.36 5.99 -10.79
C PRO A 60 7.22 5.17 -11.40
N ARG A 61 6.03 5.78 -11.52
CA ARG A 61 4.76 5.17 -11.98
C ARG A 61 4.00 4.29 -10.97
N CYS A 62 4.49 4.13 -9.73
CA CYS A 62 3.70 3.54 -8.64
C CYS A 62 2.83 4.63 -7.97
N GLY A 63 1.95 5.24 -8.77
CA GLY A 63 0.97 6.21 -8.31
C GLY A 63 -0.35 5.56 -7.93
N LEU A 64 -1.21 6.30 -7.23
CA LEU A 64 -2.53 5.82 -6.82
C LEU A 64 -3.43 5.44 -8.01
N ARG A 65 -3.13 5.94 -9.21
CA ARG A 65 -3.78 5.64 -10.48
C ARG A 65 -3.80 4.16 -10.77
N GLU A 66 -2.78 3.45 -10.31
CA GLU A 66 -2.67 2.02 -10.45
C GLU A 66 -3.80 1.28 -9.73
N LEU A 67 -4.32 1.86 -8.64
CA LEU A 67 -5.48 1.33 -7.92
C LEU A 67 -6.78 1.62 -8.66
N HIS A 68 -6.89 2.72 -9.42
CA HIS A 68 -8.12 3.13 -10.11
C HIS A 68 -8.75 1.98 -10.91
N SER A 69 -7.96 1.30 -11.75
CA SER A 69 -8.46 0.24 -12.65
C SER A 69 -8.73 -1.11 -11.97
N LEU A 70 -8.40 -1.25 -10.67
CA LEU A 70 -8.53 -2.51 -9.96
C LEU A 70 -9.86 -2.60 -9.19
N LYS A 71 -10.51 -3.76 -9.30
CA LYS A 71 -11.72 -4.11 -8.53
C LYS A 71 -11.31 -4.72 -7.20
N MET A 72 -10.82 -3.87 -6.31
CA MET A 72 -10.34 -4.27 -5.00
C MET A 72 -11.49 -4.50 -4.03
N GLY A 73 -11.36 -5.54 -3.23
CA GLY A 73 -12.21 -5.81 -2.08
C GLY A 73 -11.43 -6.30 -0.87
N GLY A 74 -12.13 -6.47 0.25
CA GLY A 74 -11.51 -6.89 1.50
C GLY A 74 -10.72 -5.76 2.16
N THR A 75 -9.46 -6.03 2.52
CA THR A 75 -8.59 -5.09 3.23
C THR A 75 -7.45 -4.63 2.34
N LEU A 76 -7.23 -3.31 2.27
CA LEU A 76 -6.08 -2.71 1.63
C LEU A 76 -5.32 -1.89 2.67
N ARG A 77 -4.06 -2.25 2.95
CA ARG A 77 -3.14 -1.39 3.69
C ARG A 77 -2.37 -0.53 2.72
N THR A 78 -2.07 0.70 3.10
CA THR A 78 -1.39 1.62 2.23
C THR A 78 -0.40 2.52 2.96
N LYS A 79 0.76 2.75 2.34
CA LYS A 79 1.83 3.62 2.83
C LYS A 79 2.23 4.66 1.77
N GLY A 80 2.94 5.72 2.17
CA GLY A 80 3.60 6.65 1.23
C GLY A 80 2.66 7.69 0.61
N PHE A 81 1.48 7.89 1.18
CA PHE A 81 0.48 8.85 0.68
C PHE A 81 0.91 10.32 0.85
N GLU A 82 1.90 10.57 1.71
CA GLU A 82 2.59 11.86 1.85
C GLU A 82 3.24 12.33 0.54
N ASN A 83 3.50 11.43 -0.42
CA ASN A 83 4.10 11.73 -1.71
C ASN A 83 3.07 12.16 -2.78
N VAL A 84 1.80 12.34 -2.41
CA VAL A 84 0.73 12.73 -3.33
C VAL A 84 0.57 14.26 -3.31
N PRO A 85 0.98 14.97 -4.38
CA PRO A 85 1.30 16.40 -4.30
C PRO A 85 0.06 17.32 -4.22
N ASN A 86 -1.14 16.85 -4.55
CA ASN A 86 -2.34 17.69 -4.49
C ASN A 86 -3.67 16.92 -4.34
N GLU A 87 -4.72 17.64 -3.93
CA GLU A 87 -6.06 17.09 -3.69
C GLU A 87 -6.72 16.58 -4.97
N ARG A 88 -6.40 17.16 -6.13
CA ARG A 88 -6.95 16.69 -7.41
C ARG A 88 -6.44 15.28 -7.68
N ASP A 89 -5.14 15.04 -7.58
CA ASP A 89 -4.55 13.73 -7.80
C ASP A 89 -5.11 12.75 -6.76
N ALA A 90 -5.12 13.11 -5.47
CA ALA A 90 -5.75 12.30 -4.44
C ALA A 90 -7.22 11.91 -4.76
N LYS A 91 -8.04 12.86 -5.23
CA LYS A 91 -9.44 12.63 -5.62
C LYS A 91 -9.57 11.82 -6.91
N GLN A 92 -8.77 12.15 -7.91
CA GLN A 92 -8.79 11.55 -9.25
C GLN A 92 -8.31 10.10 -9.22
N GLU A 93 -7.50 9.74 -8.21
CA GLU A 93 -6.89 8.41 -8.07
C GLU A 93 -7.71 7.44 -7.18
N ASN A 94 -8.94 7.83 -6.88
CA ASN A 94 -10.16 7.00 -6.93
C ASN A 94 -10.24 5.75 -6.03
N LEU A 95 -9.83 5.90 -4.77
CA LEU A 95 -10.34 5.04 -3.70
C LEU A 95 -11.89 5.10 -3.64
N ILE A 96 -12.48 6.24 -4.03
CA ILE A 96 -13.91 6.58 -3.89
C ILE A 96 -14.83 5.59 -4.63
N ASP A 97 -14.39 4.95 -5.70
CA ASP A 97 -15.25 4.01 -6.46
C ASP A 97 -15.13 2.54 -6.02
N LYS A 98 -14.41 2.26 -4.93
CA LYS A 98 -14.09 0.89 -4.47
C LYS A 98 -15.14 0.34 -3.50
N LYS A 99 -16.36 0.11 -3.99
CA LYS A 99 -17.51 -0.34 -3.17
C LYS A 99 -17.29 -1.68 -2.44
N ASP A 100 -16.46 -2.56 -3.00
CA ASP A 100 -16.17 -3.86 -2.42
C ASP A 100 -15.04 -3.81 -1.37
N LEU A 101 -14.39 -2.65 -1.20
CA LEU A 101 -13.34 -2.44 -0.22
C LEU A 101 -13.96 -2.28 1.17
N ASN A 102 -13.76 -3.29 2.01
CA ASN A 102 -14.31 -3.31 3.36
C ASN A 102 -13.46 -2.44 4.30
N ILE A 103 -12.14 -2.57 4.23
CA ILE A 103 -11.20 -1.93 5.15
C ILE A 103 -10.10 -1.22 4.38
N LEU A 104 -9.90 0.05 4.67
CA LEU A 104 -8.74 0.82 4.23
C LEU A 104 -7.91 1.20 5.46
N GLN A 105 -6.64 0.83 5.45
CA GLN A 105 -5.68 1.17 6.51
C GLN A 105 -4.60 2.08 5.92
N LEU A 106 -4.52 3.31 6.39
CA LEU A 106 -3.50 4.28 5.98
C LEU A 106 -2.42 4.35 7.06
N SER A 107 -1.15 4.29 6.65
CA SER A 107 -0.02 4.62 7.52
C SER A 107 0.89 5.64 6.83
N TRP A 108 1.48 6.53 7.62
CA TRP A 108 2.36 7.61 7.15
C TRP A 108 3.80 7.32 7.55
N GLY A 109 4.77 7.69 6.71
CA GLY A 109 6.19 7.54 7.05
C GLY A 109 6.78 8.68 7.87
N ASP A 110 6.28 9.90 7.66
CA ASP A 110 6.81 11.11 8.31
C ASP A 110 5.68 12.06 8.74
N ASP A 111 5.72 12.53 9.98
CA ASP A 111 4.79 13.51 10.57
C ASP A 111 5.05 14.97 10.16
N SER A 112 6.18 15.24 9.50
CA SER A 112 6.54 16.58 9.02
C SER A 112 5.59 17.10 7.93
N ILE A 113 4.94 16.21 7.20
CA ILE A 113 4.13 16.51 6.01
C ILE A 113 2.65 16.71 6.38
N LYS A 114 2.35 17.77 7.15
CA LYS A 114 1.00 18.03 7.69
C LYS A 114 -0.06 18.37 6.62
N LYS A 115 0.32 19.05 5.53
CA LYS A 115 -0.62 19.56 4.52
C LYS A 115 -1.14 18.44 3.63
N GLU A 116 -0.26 17.56 3.18
CA GLU A 116 -0.55 16.43 2.30
C GLU A 116 -1.36 15.38 3.06
N LYS A 117 -1.03 15.12 4.34
CA LYS A 117 -1.88 14.34 5.26
C LYS A 117 -3.30 14.88 5.34
N SER A 118 -3.47 16.19 5.54
CA SER A 118 -4.80 16.82 5.63
C SER A 118 -5.61 16.66 4.34
N ILE A 119 -4.98 16.84 3.18
CA ILE A 119 -5.59 16.63 1.87
C ILE A 119 -6.07 15.18 1.73
N MET A 120 -5.20 14.22 2.02
CA MET A 120 -5.51 12.81 1.87
C MET A 120 -6.59 12.34 2.84
N LEU A 121 -6.59 12.81 4.08
CA LEU A 121 -7.64 12.52 5.05
C LEU A 121 -9.02 13.00 4.57
N LYS A 122 -9.09 14.19 3.94
CA LYS A 122 -10.34 14.71 3.36
C LYS A 122 -10.86 13.83 2.22
N VAL A 123 -9.97 13.28 1.41
CA VAL A 123 -10.32 12.37 0.31
C VAL A 123 -10.77 11.03 0.88
N VAL A 124 -9.98 10.45 1.79
CA VAL A 124 -10.21 9.10 2.26
C VAL A 124 -11.47 9.01 3.14
N LYS A 125 -11.80 10.04 3.91
CA LYS A 125 -13.08 10.12 4.65
C LYS A 125 -14.32 10.11 3.75
N LYS A 126 -14.19 10.42 2.46
CA LYS A 126 -15.29 10.38 1.48
C LYS A 126 -15.38 9.05 0.74
N THR A 127 -14.47 8.13 1.02
CA THR A 127 -14.43 6.81 0.39
C THR A 127 -15.53 5.92 0.95
N PRO A 128 -16.38 5.28 0.11
CA PRO A 128 -17.34 4.29 0.57
C PRO A 128 -16.61 3.01 0.96
N THR A 129 -16.14 2.98 2.21
CA THR A 129 -15.53 1.81 2.85
C THR A 129 -16.32 1.48 4.12
N LYS A 130 -16.35 0.21 4.51
CA LYS A 130 -17.06 -0.19 5.75
C LYS A 130 -16.30 0.24 7.01
N ALA A 131 -14.98 0.30 6.94
CA ALA A 131 -14.12 0.79 8.00
C ALA A 131 -12.88 1.49 7.45
N LEU A 132 -12.55 2.64 8.03
CA LEU A 132 -11.31 3.36 7.81
C LEU A 132 -10.47 3.28 9.09
N ARG A 133 -9.21 2.83 8.94
CA ARG A 133 -8.21 2.86 10.01
C ARG A 133 -7.05 3.77 9.58
N ILE A 134 -6.63 4.65 10.47
CA ILE A 134 -5.49 5.53 10.26
C ILE A 134 -4.51 5.18 11.37
N ASP A 135 -3.37 4.62 10.99
CA ASP A 135 -2.26 4.42 11.91
C ASP A 135 -1.45 5.72 11.90
N GLU A 136 -1.54 6.46 13.00
CA GLU A 136 -0.58 7.51 13.30
C GLU A 136 0.68 6.79 13.80
N SER A 137 1.80 6.98 13.12
CA SER A 137 3.08 6.40 13.48
C SER A 137 3.53 6.98 14.83
N SER A 138 3.18 6.33 15.93
CA SER A 138 4.04 6.36 17.10
C SER A 138 5.25 5.50 16.77
N GLU A 139 6.41 6.15 16.62
CA GLU A 139 7.69 5.44 16.70
C GLU A 139 7.68 4.62 17.99
N GLU A 140 7.66 3.30 17.88
CA GLU A 140 7.97 2.44 19.02
C GLU A 140 8.60 1.14 18.52
N SER A 141 9.91 1.24 18.28
CA SER A 141 10.89 0.31 18.86
C SER A 141 12.29 0.84 18.54
N ASN A 142 12.80 1.71 19.42
CA ASN A 142 14.24 1.84 19.59
C ASN A 142 14.75 0.49 20.11
N ASP A 143 15.23 -0.36 19.22
CA ASP A 143 16.14 -1.43 19.62
C ASP A 143 17.41 -0.72 20.10
N LYS A 144 17.47 -0.50 21.41
CA LYS A 144 18.70 -0.09 22.08
C LYS A 144 19.65 -1.26 21.92
N HIS A 145 20.56 -1.16 20.94
CA HIS A 145 21.80 -1.90 21.04
C HIS A 145 22.56 -1.32 22.23
N ASP A 146 22.51 -2.03 23.35
CA ASP A 146 23.45 -1.81 24.44
C ASP A 146 24.88 -1.97 23.88
N PRO A 147 25.81 -1.04 24.17
CA PRO A 147 27.18 -1.19 23.75
C PRO A 147 27.79 -2.40 24.48
N ILE A 148 28.30 -3.35 23.70
CA ILE A 148 29.15 -4.43 24.21
C ILE A 148 30.45 -3.77 24.69
N ASP A 149 30.56 -3.62 26.00
CA ASP A 149 31.83 -3.32 26.67
C ASP A 149 32.51 -4.66 26.95
N GLU A 150 33.51 -5.02 26.13
CA GLU A 150 34.46 -6.06 26.49
C GLU A 150 35.88 -5.59 26.13
N ASN A 151 36.41 -4.72 27.00
CA ASN A 151 37.84 -4.74 27.31
C ASN A 151 38.09 -5.87 28.33
N GLY A 152 38.85 -6.87 27.91
CA GLY A 152 39.46 -7.92 28.73
C GLY A 152 40.74 -8.41 28.09
#